data_AF-A0A820X146-F1
#
_entry.id   AF-A0A820X146-F1
#
_cell.length_a   1.000
_cell.length_b   1.000
_cell.length_c   1.000
_cell.angle_alpha   90.00
_cell.angle_beta   90.00
_cell.angle_gamma   90.00
#
_symmetry.space_group_name_H-M   'P 1'
#
loop_
_entity.id
_entity.type
_entity.pdbx_description
1 polymer ?
#
loop_
_entity_poly.entity_id
_entity_poly.type
_entity_poly.pdbx_seq_one_letter_code
_entity_poly.pdbx_strand_id
1 'polypeptide(L)'
;PYLYSLTLTKCLFSYSFLFNLKSSSIRRLYLYELGCFNEEHCDNLINSPLGIQCDELYITVKERSNIVNLINQMKNLRVLYIRYQEDKWKRNDNELPTQNELVKWLQDNLSKNYVITKSNTNDFSYIQCWIR
;
A
#
# COMPACT_ATOMS: atom_id res chain seq x y z
N PRO A 1 7.00 -6.12 -22.32
CA PRO A 1 7.93 -6.34 -21.18
C PRO A 1 7.25 -7.21 -20.11
N TYR A 2 7.85 -8.35 -19.76
CA TYR A 2 7.31 -9.26 -18.76
C TYR A 2 7.30 -8.57 -17.38
N LEU A 3 6.13 -8.19 -16.90
CA LEU A 3 5.93 -7.64 -15.56
C LEU A 3 5.90 -8.81 -14.59
N TYR A 4 7.03 -9.11 -13.96
CA TYR A 4 7.06 -10.14 -12.92
C TYR A 4 6.50 -9.58 -11.61
N SER A 5 5.69 -10.40 -10.96
CA SER A 5 5.11 -10.12 -9.65
C SER A 5 5.82 -10.91 -8.55
N LEU A 6 6.02 -10.27 -7.41
CA LEU A 6 6.40 -10.93 -6.17
C LEU A 6 5.23 -10.90 -5.21
N THR A 7 4.75 -12.08 -4.83
CA THR A 7 3.75 -12.24 -3.78
C THR A 7 4.44 -12.83 -2.57
N LEU A 8 4.37 -12.12 -1.44
CA LEU A 8 4.87 -12.60 -0.17
C LEU A 8 3.68 -12.91 0.73
N THR A 9 3.33 -14.19 0.77
CA THR A 9 2.34 -14.73 1.71
C THR A 9 3.03 -15.04 3.04
N LYS A 10 2.32 -14.82 4.16
CA LYS A 10 2.76 -15.03 5.55
C LYS A 10 4.11 -15.76 5.68
N CYS A 11 5.16 -14.99 5.89
CA CYS A 11 6.49 -15.52 6.17
C CYS A 11 6.85 -15.25 7.63
N LEU A 12 7.49 -16.23 8.28
CA LEU A 12 8.14 -16.09 9.59
C LEU A 12 9.42 -15.22 9.52
N PHE A 13 9.62 -14.48 8.42
CA PHE A 13 10.81 -13.68 8.17
C PHE A 13 10.56 -12.22 8.56
N SER A 14 11.60 -11.58 9.07
CA SER A 14 11.61 -10.13 9.27
C SER A 14 11.42 -9.38 7.94
N TYR A 15 10.76 -8.22 7.98
CA TYR A 15 10.64 -7.31 6.83
C TYR A 15 11.99 -6.97 6.19
N SER A 16 13.09 -7.09 6.94
CA SER A 16 14.45 -6.84 6.44
C SER A 16 14.81 -7.67 5.21
N PHE A 17 14.27 -8.88 5.05
CA PHE A 17 14.52 -9.68 3.84
C PHE A 17 13.94 -8.99 2.59
N LEU A 18 12.70 -8.49 2.68
CA LEU A 18 12.02 -7.80 1.59
C LEU A 18 12.84 -6.61 1.09
N PHE A 19 13.40 -5.81 2.01
CA PHE A 19 14.13 -4.59 1.66
C PHE A 19 15.49 -4.85 1.00
N ASN A 20 16.03 -6.07 1.14
CA ASN A 20 17.31 -6.48 0.56
C ASN A 20 17.19 -7.26 -0.75
N LEU A 21 15.96 -7.61 -1.18
CA LEU A 21 15.74 -8.32 -2.43
C LEU A 21 16.13 -7.45 -3.64
N LYS A 22 16.97 -8.01 -4.50
CA LYS A 22 17.47 -7.36 -5.71
C LYS A 22 17.04 -8.16 -6.93
N SER A 23 15.92 -7.79 -7.53
CA SER A 23 15.50 -8.35 -8.82
C SER A 23 14.93 -7.25 -9.69
N SER A 24 15.62 -6.89 -10.76
CA SER A 24 15.25 -5.79 -11.66
C SER A 24 13.98 -6.07 -12.49
N SER A 25 13.54 -7.33 -12.50
CA SER A 25 12.38 -7.79 -13.27
C SER A 25 11.07 -7.67 -12.48
N ILE A 26 11.14 -7.56 -11.15
CA ILE A 26 9.98 -7.51 -10.28
C ILE A 26 9.47 -6.07 -10.24
N ARG A 27 8.23 -5.88 -10.71
CA ARG A 27 7.57 -4.57 -10.75
C ARG A 27 6.26 -4.52 -10.00
N ARG A 28 5.73 -5.67 -9.59
CA ARG A 28 4.50 -5.77 -8.79
C ARG A 28 4.79 -6.42 -7.47
N LEU A 29 4.39 -5.79 -6.38
CA LEU A 29 4.61 -6.26 -5.01
C LEU A 29 3.27 -6.48 -4.32
N TYR A 30 3.00 -7.72 -3.91
CA TYR A 30 1.82 -8.09 -3.13
C TYR A 30 2.25 -8.45 -1.70
N LEU A 31 2.05 -7.51 -0.76
CA LEU A 31 2.54 -7.53 0.62
C LEU A 31 1.42 -7.58 1.68
N TYR A 32 0.16 -7.75 1.28
CA TYR A 32 -0.99 -7.61 2.17
C TYR A 32 -1.07 -8.65 3.30
N GLU A 33 -0.38 -9.78 3.17
CA GLU A 33 -0.34 -10.84 4.18
C GLU A 33 0.86 -10.75 5.13
N LEU A 34 1.80 -9.81 4.90
CA LEU A 34 2.99 -9.66 5.74
C LEU A 34 2.71 -8.93 7.06
N GLY A 35 1.53 -8.33 7.20
CA GLY A 35 1.17 -7.53 8.36
C GLY A 35 1.04 -6.05 8.03
N CYS A 36 1.01 -5.23 9.07
CA CYS A 36 0.77 -3.80 8.98
C CYS A 36 2.08 -3.02 8.94
N PHE A 37 2.29 -2.27 7.86
CA PHE A 37 3.47 -1.44 7.69
C PHE A 37 3.30 -0.14 8.47
N ASN A 38 4.23 0.10 9.41
CA ASN A 38 4.39 1.38 10.10
C ASN A 38 5.24 2.32 9.22
N GLU A 39 5.53 3.52 9.73
CA GLU A 39 6.35 4.52 9.06
C GLU A 39 7.72 3.97 8.64
N GLU A 40 8.47 3.38 9.58
CA GLU A 40 9.80 2.80 9.33
C GLU A 40 9.77 1.72 8.23
N HIS A 41 8.78 0.82 8.24
CA HIS A 41 8.64 -0.20 7.20
C HIS A 41 8.33 0.41 5.84
N CYS A 42 7.55 1.50 5.78
CA CYS A 42 7.25 2.21 4.54
C CYS A 42 8.49 2.92 4.00
N ASP A 43 9.26 3.58 4.86
CA ASP A 43 10.50 4.26 4.47
C ASP A 43 11.55 3.27 3.96
N ASN A 44 11.70 2.13 4.64
CA ASN A 44 12.58 1.06 4.18
C ASN A 44 12.11 0.48 2.83
N LEU A 45 10.79 0.34 2.63
CA LEU A 45 10.25 -0.10 1.34
C LEU A 45 10.55 0.91 0.23
N ILE A 46 10.27 2.20 0.45
CA ILE A 46 10.50 3.30 -0.50
C ILE A 46 11.94 3.30 -1.00
N ASN A 47 12.89 3.12 -0.07
CA ASN A 47 14.33 3.15 -0.37
C ASN A 47 14.90 1.81 -0.85
N SER A 48 14.11 0.73 -0.84
CA SER A 48 14.57 -0.59 -1.26
C SER A 48 14.67 -0.70 -2.79
N PRO A 49 15.53 -1.61 -3.31
CA PRO A 49 15.62 -1.85 -4.76
C PRO A 49 14.27 -2.22 -5.38
N LEU A 50 13.44 -2.99 -4.67
CA LEU A 50 12.10 -3.32 -5.11
C LEU A 50 11.15 -2.11 -5.10
N GLY A 51 11.19 -1.27 -4.07
CA GLY A 51 10.35 -0.08 -3.99
C GLY A 51 10.66 0.94 -5.07
N ILE A 52 11.94 1.17 -5.36
CA ILE A 52 12.39 2.13 -6.38
C ILE A 52 11.79 1.82 -7.75
N GLN A 53 11.65 0.54 -8.13
CA GLN A 53 11.17 0.11 -9.44
C GLN A 53 9.73 -0.41 -9.44
N CYS A 54 9.04 -0.33 -8.30
CA CYS A 54 7.70 -0.87 -8.15
C CYS A 54 6.71 -0.03 -8.97
N ASP A 55 6.02 -0.68 -9.90
CA ASP A 55 4.93 -0.08 -10.69
C ASP A 55 3.57 -0.32 -9.99
N GLU A 56 3.38 -1.46 -9.32
CA GLU A 56 2.13 -1.81 -8.64
C GLU A 56 2.39 -2.34 -7.22
N LEU A 57 1.84 -1.69 -6.21
CA LEU A 57 2.01 -2.08 -4.81
C LEU A 57 0.66 -2.44 -4.18
N TYR A 58 0.58 -3.62 -3.56
CA TYR A 58 -0.50 -4.00 -2.66
C TYR A 58 0.06 -4.12 -1.24
N ILE A 59 -0.40 -3.27 -0.32
CA ILE A 59 0.14 -3.16 1.03
C ILE A 59 -0.96 -2.92 2.08
N THR A 60 -0.71 -3.36 3.31
CA THR A 60 -1.51 -2.98 4.48
C THR A 60 -0.72 -1.98 5.32
N VAL A 61 -1.28 -0.81 5.59
CA VAL A 61 -0.60 0.28 6.34
C VAL A 61 -1.34 0.67 7.60
N LYS A 62 -0.56 1.13 8.59
CA LYS A 62 -1.07 1.52 9.91
C LYS A 62 -1.68 2.92 9.93
N GLU A 63 -1.06 3.86 9.22
CA GLU A 63 -1.35 5.29 9.32
C GLU A 63 -1.65 5.87 7.93
N ARG A 64 -2.55 6.87 7.85
CA ARG A 64 -2.95 7.49 6.57
C ARG A 64 -1.81 8.28 5.94
N SER A 65 -0.95 8.88 6.76
CA SER A 65 0.28 9.57 6.35
C SER A 65 1.19 8.65 5.52
N ASN A 66 1.30 7.38 5.89
CA ASN A 66 2.12 6.40 5.16
C ASN A 66 1.63 6.20 3.72
N ILE A 67 0.32 6.29 3.48
CA ILE A 67 -0.25 6.20 2.13
C ILE A 67 0.28 7.35 1.27
N VAL A 68 0.21 8.59 1.79
CA VAL A 68 0.66 9.78 1.09
C VAL A 68 2.18 9.73 0.87
N ASN A 69 2.94 9.28 1.86
CA ASN A 69 4.39 9.12 1.75
C ASN A 69 4.77 8.13 0.62
N LEU A 70 4.12 6.96 0.57
CA LEU A 70 4.33 5.97 -0.49
C LEU A 70 4.03 6.54 -1.88
N ILE A 71 2.89 7.23 -2.04
CA ILE A 71 2.49 7.84 -3.32
C ILE A 71 3.50 8.90 -3.78
N ASN A 72 3.96 9.75 -2.87
CA ASN A 72 4.83 10.87 -3.23
C ASN A 72 6.28 10.44 -3.47
N GLN A 73 6.78 9.40 -2.80
CA GLN A 73 8.18 9.02 -2.86
C GLN A 73 8.48 7.88 -3.86
N MET A 74 7.53 6.98 -4.11
CA MET A 74 7.73 5.86 -5.04
C MET A 74 7.50 6.32 -6.49
N LYS A 75 8.52 6.91 -7.10
CA LYS A 75 8.43 7.60 -8.42
C LYS A 75 7.91 6.75 -9.58
N ASN A 76 8.10 5.43 -9.53
CA ASN A 76 7.63 4.52 -10.58
C ASN A 76 6.24 3.92 -10.29
N LEU A 77 5.68 4.19 -9.11
CA LEU A 77 4.41 3.64 -8.69
C LEU A 77 3.28 4.22 -9.56
N ARG A 78 2.52 3.32 -10.16
CA ARG A 78 1.36 3.62 -11.02
C ARG A 78 0.06 3.21 -10.36
N VAL A 79 0.09 2.14 -9.57
CA VAL A 79 -1.10 1.63 -8.88
C VAL A 79 -0.77 1.26 -7.46
N LEU A 80 -1.56 1.77 -6.52
CA LEU A 80 -1.44 1.46 -5.11
C LEU A 80 -2.76 0.89 -4.59
N TYR A 81 -2.71 -0.35 -4.13
CA TYR A 81 -3.79 -1.06 -3.46
C TYR A 81 -3.56 -1.05 -1.96
N ILE A 82 -4.41 -0.34 -1.22
CA ILE A 82 -4.25 -0.15 0.22
C ILE A 82 -5.33 -0.91 0.97
N ARG A 83 -4.88 -1.71 1.93
CA ARG A 83 -5.69 -2.04 3.11
C ARG A 83 -5.28 -1.15 4.26
N TYR A 84 -6.26 -0.50 4.86
CA TYR A 84 -6.04 0.39 5.99
C TYR A 84 -6.54 -0.30 7.27
N GLN A 85 -5.69 -0.37 8.29
CA GLN A 85 -5.98 -1.12 9.52
C GLN A 85 -6.31 -0.26 10.73
N GLU A 86 -6.63 1.02 10.56
CA GLU A 86 -7.26 1.79 11.63
C GLU A 86 -8.74 1.36 11.67
N ASP A 87 -9.04 0.16 12.23
CA ASP A 87 -10.40 -0.28 12.63
C ASP A 87 -10.50 -1.74 13.12
N LYS A 88 -9.58 -2.19 13.99
CA LYS A 88 -9.79 -3.46 14.73
C LYS A 88 -9.82 -3.32 16.25
N TRP A 89 -9.59 -2.13 16.80
CA TRP A 89 -9.39 -1.96 18.25
C TRP A 89 -10.32 -0.94 18.91
N LYS A 90 -11.24 -0.31 18.17
CA LYS A 90 -12.37 0.43 18.75
C LYS A 90 -13.68 -0.34 18.54
N ARG A 91 -13.75 -1.55 19.11
CA ARG A 91 -15.05 -2.12 19.51
C ARG A 91 -15.50 -1.31 20.72
N ASN A 92 -16.10 -0.16 20.46
CA ASN A 92 -17.13 0.48 21.26
C ASN A 92 -17.60 1.72 20.48
N ASP A 93 -18.91 1.72 20.23
CA ASP A 93 -19.76 2.82 19.80
C ASP A 93 -19.50 3.44 18.40
N ASN A 94 -20.32 2.94 17.47
CA ASN A 94 -20.96 3.63 16.34
C ASN A 94 -20.11 4.63 15.55
N GLU A 95 -19.79 4.21 14.31
CA GLU A 95 -19.12 4.95 13.24
C GLU A 95 -17.59 4.76 13.18
N LEU A 96 -17.22 3.58 12.68
CA LEU A 96 -15.94 3.35 12.00
C LEU A 96 -15.76 4.43 10.93
N PRO A 97 -14.63 5.16 10.85
CA PRO A 97 -14.35 6.05 9.74
C PRO A 97 -14.41 5.24 8.46
N THR A 98 -15.52 5.38 7.74
CA THR A 98 -15.81 4.49 6.62
C THR A 98 -14.73 4.64 5.55
N GLN A 99 -14.47 3.60 4.75
CA GLN A 99 -13.54 3.72 3.62
C GLN A 99 -13.83 4.93 2.72
N ASN A 100 -15.06 5.44 2.73
CA ASN A 100 -15.46 6.66 2.06
C ASN A 100 -14.76 7.91 2.63
N GLU A 101 -14.56 7.98 3.95
CA GLU A 101 -13.77 9.04 4.59
C GLU A 101 -12.31 8.98 4.19
N LEU A 102 -11.71 7.78 4.13
CA LEU A 102 -10.33 7.65 3.68
C LEU A 102 -10.19 8.04 2.20
N VAL A 103 -11.14 7.64 1.34
CA VAL A 103 -11.18 8.08 -0.06
C VAL A 103 -11.29 9.60 -0.16
N LYS A 104 -12.22 10.22 0.59
CA LYS A 104 -12.40 11.67 0.61
C LYS A 104 -11.13 12.38 1.12
N TRP A 105 -10.55 11.89 2.21
CA TRP A 105 -9.30 12.42 2.76
C TRP A 105 -8.15 12.32 1.75
N LEU A 106 -8.03 11.20 1.01
CA LEU A 106 -7.04 11.05 -0.05
C LEU A 106 -7.30 12.03 -1.20
N GLN A 107 -8.56 12.25 -1.59
CA GLN A 107 -8.93 13.23 -2.61
C GLN A 107 -8.60 14.67 -2.19
N ASP A 108 -8.71 14.98 -0.89
CA ASP A 108 -8.40 16.30 -0.34
C ASP A 108 -6.89 16.55 -0.18
N ASN A 109 -6.09 15.50 0.05
CA ASN A 109 -4.65 15.60 0.33
C ASN A 109 -3.74 15.29 -0.87
N LEU A 110 -4.27 14.64 -1.91
CA LEU A 110 -3.52 14.32 -3.12
C LEU A 110 -3.90 15.28 -4.27
N SER A 111 -2.98 15.50 -5.21
CA SER A 111 -3.24 16.37 -6.36
C SER A 111 -4.34 15.79 -7.28
N LYS A 112 -4.95 16.62 -8.14
CA LYS A 112 -6.07 16.19 -9.01
C LYS A 112 -5.70 15.14 -10.08
N ASN A 113 -4.44 14.71 -10.13
CA ASN A 113 -3.94 13.75 -11.13
C ASN A 113 -4.17 12.29 -10.72
N TYR A 114 -4.60 12.03 -9.48
CA TYR A 114 -4.85 10.68 -8.98
C TYR A 114 -6.31 10.28 -9.17
N VAL A 115 -6.53 9.05 -9.64
CA VAL A 115 -7.88 8.44 -9.65
C VAL A 115 -7.96 7.48 -8.48
N ILE A 116 -8.79 7.83 -7.49
CA ILE A 116 -8.97 7.04 -6.28
C ILE A 116 -10.31 6.33 -6.38
N THR A 117 -10.28 5.01 -6.39
CA THR A 117 -11.47 4.15 -6.49
C THR A 117 -11.53 3.20 -5.30
N LYS A 118 -12.72 3.03 -4.76
CA LYS A 118 -13.02 1.96 -3.82
C LYS A 118 -13.26 0.67 -4.61
N SER A 119 -12.60 -0.40 -4.22
CA SER A 119 -12.85 -1.73 -4.79
C SER A 119 -13.23 -2.70 -3.68
N ASN A 120 -14.37 -3.34 -3.87
CA ASN A 120 -14.83 -4.44 -3.04
C ASN A 120 -14.79 -5.70 -3.89
N THR A 121 -13.90 -6.63 -3.56
CA THR A 121 -14.01 -8.02 -4.04
C THR A 121 -14.62 -8.87 -2.93
N ASN A 122 -15.17 -10.03 -3.28
CA ASN A 122 -15.96 -10.89 -2.37
C ASN A 122 -15.28 -11.17 -1.01
N ASP A 123 -13.96 -11.14 -0.94
CA ASP A 123 -13.22 -11.43 0.29
C ASP A 123 -12.56 -10.20 0.94
N PHE A 124 -12.42 -9.08 0.23
CA PHE A 124 -11.64 -7.94 0.73
C PHE A 124 -12.02 -6.60 0.12
N SER A 125 -12.08 -5.58 0.99
CA SER A 125 -12.19 -4.18 0.58
C SER A 125 -10.83 -3.50 0.59
N TYR A 126 -10.48 -2.82 -0.49
CA TYR A 126 -9.26 -2.03 -0.61
C TYR A 126 -9.51 -0.72 -1.37
N ILE A 127 -8.66 0.26 -1.13
CA ILE A 127 -8.62 1.50 -1.89
C ILE A 127 -7.57 1.35 -2.96
N GLN A 128 -7.94 1.67 -4.19
CA GLN A 128 -7.05 1.68 -5.32
C GLN A 128 -6.78 3.13 -5.74
N CYS A 129 -5.52 3.51 -5.72
CA CYS A 129 -5.05 4.80 -6.21
C CYS A 129 -4.29 4.57 -7.53
N TRP A 130 -4.80 5.15 -8.62
CA TRP A 130 -4.11 5.23 -9.89
C TRP A 130 -3.33 6.53 -9.97
N ILE A 131 -2.03 6.42 -10.24
CA ILE A 131 -1.06 7.50 -10.36
C ILE A 131 -0.78 7.70 -11.86
N ARG A 132 -1.01 8.91 -12.35
CA ARG A 132 -0.83 9.29 -13.75
C ARG A 132 0.50 10.01 -13.98
#